data_AF-E1L7J0-F1
#
_entry.id   AF-E1L7J0-F1
#
_cell.length_a   1.000
_cell.length_b   1.000
_cell.length_c   1.000
_cell.angle_alpha   90.00
_cell.angle_beta   90.00
_cell.angle_gamma   90.00
#
_symmetry.space_group_name_H-M   'P 1'
#
loop_
_entity.id
_entity.type
_entity.pdbx_description
1 polymer ?
#
loop_
_entity_poly.entity_id
_entity_poly.type
_entity_poly.pdbx_seq_one_letter_code
_entity_poly.pdbx_strand_id
1 'polypeptide(L)'
;MNEALLEYIDHKLNNEDLGRVFPVTFQGNEYFVKRAVGNNRSSWIKPSPRASFDHEFYMMNFVRTQLPLAPEIVGFRENYFVTPNYGKNLTYYGHLPQEHPEDSSLEDMAVHIFYAFGKALGMLHDYGIAHGRPALRDIVYDPDADSVMLLDWENARRWPEFTPAGWDLLIFIHSFIREGDLPNTYLYAAMNGYSSARCASETVRHVKEVLHKRDYLFKFCRLLEPFHFVDTEAAVKSFDFIQGLKTE
;
A
#
# COMPACT_ATOMS: atom_id res chain seq x y z
N MET A 1 5.88 0.13 29.83
CA MET A 1 6.05 1.09 28.73
C MET A 1 4.70 1.38 28.06
N ASN A 2 3.96 0.34 27.66
CA ASN A 2 2.67 0.49 26.98
C ASN A 2 1.65 1.29 27.80
N GLU A 3 1.53 1.07 29.12
CA GLU A 3 0.47 1.73 29.89
C GLU A 3 0.64 3.25 30.01
N ALA A 4 1.86 3.75 30.26
CA ALA A 4 2.12 5.18 30.32
C ALA A 4 1.90 5.90 28.97
N LEU A 5 2.22 5.21 27.86
CA LEU A 5 1.93 5.71 26.51
C LEU A 5 0.41 5.79 26.28
N LEU A 6 -0.33 4.75 26.69
CA LEU A 6 -1.78 4.72 26.53
C LEU A 6 -2.48 5.76 27.42
N GLU A 7 -2.04 5.96 28.65
CA GLU A 7 -2.52 7.04 29.52
C GLU A 7 -2.28 8.43 28.91
N TYR A 8 -1.10 8.65 28.30
CA TYR A 8 -0.79 9.88 27.59
C TYR A 8 -1.71 10.11 26.38
N ILE A 9 -1.99 9.05 25.61
CA ILE A 9 -2.91 9.11 24.48
C ILE A 9 -4.35 9.35 24.94
N ASP A 10 -4.78 8.69 26.02
CA ASP A 10 -6.10 8.87 26.63
C ASP A 10 -6.27 10.33 27.10
N HIS A 11 -5.24 10.92 27.70
CA HIS A 11 -5.24 12.34 28.06
C HIS A 11 -5.39 13.24 26.82
N LYS A 12 -4.65 12.99 25.74
CA LYS A 12 -4.79 13.75 24.48
C LYS A 12 -6.20 13.65 23.90
N LEU A 13 -6.74 12.44 23.79
CA LEU A 13 -8.08 12.20 23.23
C LEU A 13 -9.21 12.87 24.03
N ASN A 14 -9.01 13.06 25.34
CA ASN A 14 -9.98 13.74 26.20
C ASN A 14 -9.90 15.27 26.13
N ASN A 15 -8.80 15.85 25.65
CA ASN A 15 -8.55 17.30 25.67
C ASN A 15 -8.46 17.92 24.26
N GLU A 16 -8.26 17.12 23.22
CA GLU A 16 -8.04 17.58 21.85
C GLU A 16 -9.02 16.90 20.87
N ASP A 17 -9.56 17.63 19.90
CA ASP A 17 -10.35 17.05 18.80
C ASP A 17 -9.41 16.49 17.72
N LEU A 18 -9.01 15.24 17.93
CA LEU A 18 -8.06 14.54 17.06
C LEU A 18 -8.77 13.72 15.99
N GLY A 19 -8.18 13.64 14.79
CA GLY A 19 -8.72 12.87 13.68
C GLY A 19 -8.73 11.36 13.91
N ARG A 20 -9.16 10.60 12.89
CA ARG A 20 -9.18 9.12 12.91
C ARG A 20 -7.78 8.53 13.05
N VAL A 21 -6.79 9.12 12.38
CA VAL A 21 -5.38 8.75 12.46
C VAL A 21 -4.58 10.00 12.79
N PHE A 22 -3.74 9.95 13.82
CA PHE A 22 -2.92 11.10 14.21
C PHE A 22 -1.58 10.66 14.81
N PRO A 23 -0.51 11.46 14.61
CA PRO A 23 0.80 11.18 15.18
C PRO A 23 0.87 11.58 16.66
N VAL A 24 1.71 10.91 17.42
CA VAL A 24 1.99 11.18 18.84
C VAL A 24 3.48 11.01 19.10
N THR A 25 4.10 12.00 19.73
CA THR A 25 5.49 11.88 20.22
C THR A 25 5.48 11.60 21.71
N PHE A 26 6.12 10.50 22.13
CA PHE A 26 6.21 10.12 23.54
C PHE A 26 7.62 9.61 23.86
N GLN A 27 8.25 10.21 24.87
CA GLN A 27 9.63 9.88 25.29
C GLN A 27 10.64 9.90 24.12
N GLY A 28 10.50 10.86 23.20
CA GLY A 28 11.39 11.01 22.04
C GLY A 28 11.10 10.06 20.87
N ASN A 29 10.13 9.15 20.99
CA ASN A 29 9.70 8.25 19.91
C ASN A 29 8.41 8.74 19.27
N GLU A 30 8.27 8.53 17.97
CA GLU A 30 7.06 8.84 17.22
C GLU A 30 6.18 7.61 17.01
N TYR A 31 4.87 7.81 17.20
CA TYR A 31 3.84 6.79 17.08
C TYR A 31 2.69 7.32 16.21
N PHE A 32 1.92 6.40 15.64
CA PHE A 32 0.62 6.68 15.06
C PHE A 32 -0.48 6.01 15.86
N VAL A 33 -1.54 6.76 16.14
CA VAL A 33 -2.76 6.26 16.76
C VAL A 33 -3.83 6.17 15.70
N LYS A 34 -4.43 4.98 15.54
CA LYS A 34 -5.58 4.76 14.65
C LYS A 34 -6.80 4.43 15.49
N ARG A 35 -7.88 5.19 15.29
CA ARG A 35 -9.14 5.09 16.03
C ARG A 35 -10.20 4.31 15.26
N ALA A 36 -11.09 3.64 15.99
CA ALA A 36 -12.29 2.96 15.49
C ALA A 36 -13.43 3.94 15.14
N VAL A 37 -13.12 5.07 14.50
CA VAL A 37 -14.07 6.13 14.14
C VAL A 37 -14.25 6.15 12.62
N GLY A 38 -15.50 6.32 12.17
CA GLY A 38 -15.83 6.40 10.74
C GLY A 38 -15.57 7.77 10.13
N ASN A 39 -15.47 7.80 8.80
CA ASN A 39 -15.26 9.03 8.03
C ASN A 39 -16.59 9.66 7.54
N ASN A 40 -17.72 9.43 8.22
CA ASN A 40 -19.08 9.85 7.80
C ASN A 40 -19.46 9.46 6.35
N ARG A 41 -18.82 8.43 5.77
CA ARG A 41 -19.14 7.93 4.43
C ARG A 41 -20.28 6.91 4.49
N SER A 42 -21.13 6.89 3.47
CA SER A 42 -22.33 6.04 3.44
C SER A 42 -21.98 4.56 3.63
N SER A 43 -22.62 3.93 4.62
CA SER A 43 -22.47 2.51 4.97
C SER A 43 -22.94 1.55 3.88
N TRP A 44 -23.67 2.05 2.88
CA TRP A 44 -24.10 1.28 1.70
C TRP A 44 -22.94 0.78 0.85
N ILE A 45 -21.82 1.51 0.83
CA ILE A 45 -20.70 1.23 -0.08
C ILE A 45 -19.51 0.65 0.67
N LYS A 46 -19.36 0.80 1.99
CA LYS A 46 -18.18 0.31 2.73
C LYS A 46 -18.57 -0.48 3.99
N PRO A 47 -17.73 -1.42 4.46
CA PRO A 47 -17.90 -2.04 5.77
C PRO A 47 -18.06 -0.99 6.87
N SER A 48 -18.67 -1.37 8.00
CA SER A 48 -18.76 -0.46 9.14
C SER A 48 -17.35 -0.06 9.59
N PRO A 49 -17.14 1.19 10.05
CA PRO A 49 -15.82 1.64 10.52
C PRO A 49 -15.21 0.71 11.57
N ARG A 50 -16.07 0.14 12.43
CA ARG A 50 -15.66 -0.83 13.44
C ARG A 50 -15.16 -2.14 12.81
N ALA A 51 -15.89 -2.69 11.84
CA ALA A 51 -15.47 -3.92 11.16
C ALA A 51 -14.14 -3.75 10.43
N SER A 52 -13.93 -2.60 9.76
CA SER A 52 -12.65 -2.29 9.12
C SER A 52 -11.50 -2.16 10.13
N PHE A 53 -11.74 -1.49 11.26
CA PHE A 53 -10.78 -1.36 12.35
C PHE A 53 -10.40 -2.71 12.96
N ASP A 54 -11.38 -3.55 13.31
CA ASP A 54 -11.15 -4.87 13.90
C ASP A 54 -10.44 -5.80 12.89
N HIS A 55 -10.80 -5.72 11.59
CA HIS A 55 -10.15 -6.47 10.53
C HIS A 55 -8.67 -6.09 10.39
N GLU A 56 -8.35 -4.80 10.38
CA GLU A 56 -6.97 -4.32 10.29
C GLU A 56 -6.14 -4.77 11.49
N PHE A 57 -6.67 -4.61 12.71
CA PHE A 57 -6.01 -5.09 13.93
C PHE A 57 -5.70 -6.59 13.85
N TYR A 58 -6.66 -7.39 13.38
CA TYR A 58 -6.47 -8.83 13.21
C TYR A 58 -5.43 -9.13 12.12
N MET A 59 -5.55 -8.53 10.94
CA MET A 59 -4.67 -8.81 9.80
C MET A 59 -3.23 -8.43 10.08
N MET A 60 -2.99 -7.28 10.73
CA MET A 60 -1.63 -6.88 11.12
C MET A 60 -1.00 -7.90 12.05
N ASN A 61 -1.71 -8.34 13.10
CA ASN A 61 -1.21 -9.36 14.01
C ASN A 61 -0.98 -10.69 13.30
N PHE A 62 -1.91 -11.13 12.46
CA PHE A 62 -1.79 -12.36 11.68
C PHE A 62 -0.56 -12.33 10.76
N VAL A 63 -0.37 -11.27 9.97
CA VAL A 63 0.78 -11.10 9.08
C VAL A 63 2.07 -11.14 9.87
N ARG A 64 2.14 -10.44 11.01
CA ARG A 64 3.34 -10.44 11.87
C ARG A 64 3.72 -11.80 12.44
N THR A 65 2.77 -12.74 12.56
CA THR A 65 3.11 -14.12 12.95
C THR A 65 3.92 -14.86 11.87
N GLN A 66 3.89 -14.38 10.62
CA GLN A 66 4.51 -15.02 9.46
C GLN A 66 5.65 -14.19 8.87
N LEU A 67 5.47 -12.86 8.77
CA LEU A 67 6.32 -11.95 8.03
C LEU A 67 6.43 -10.58 8.73
N PRO A 68 7.62 -9.95 8.74
CA PRO A 68 7.82 -8.61 9.32
C PRO A 68 7.33 -7.48 8.39
N LEU A 69 6.18 -7.65 7.73
CA LEU A 69 5.65 -6.73 6.72
C LEU A 69 4.46 -5.89 7.19
N ALA A 70 4.00 -6.07 8.43
CA ALA A 70 2.91 -5.29 9.01
C ALA A 70 3.35 -4.58 10.31
N PRO A 71 2.85 -3.35 10.57
CA PRO A 71 3.23 -2.58 11.76
C PRO A 71 2.98 -3.32 13.05
N GLU A 72 3.88 -3.13 14.02
CA GLU A 72 3.68 -3.63 15.37
C GLU A 72 2.62 -2.82 16.11
N ILE A 73 1.69 -3.50 16.75
CA ILE A 73 0.76 -2.86 17.68
C ILE A 73 1.42 -2.85 19.05
N VAL A 74 1.97 -1.68 19.43
CA VAL A 74 2.64 -1.47 20.71
C VAL A 74 1.67 -1.14 21.85
N GLY A 75 0.42 -0.86 21.53
CA GLY A 75 -0.63 -0.63 22.53
C GLY A 75 -2.01 -0.59 21.90
N PHE A 76 -3.03 -0.96 22.67
CA PHE A 76 -4.41 -0.87 22.22
C PHE A 76 -5.37 -0.61 23.37
N ARG A 77 -6.50 0.02 23.05
CA ARG A 77 -7.71 0.14 23.85
C ARG A 77 -8.89 -0.30 23.00
N GLU A 78 -10.08 -0.32 23.57
CA GLU A 78 -11.31 -0.70 22.86
C GLU A 78 -11.52 0.05 21.53
N ASN A 79 -11.11 1.32 21.47
CA ASN A 79 -11.42 2.24 20.37
C ASN A 79 -10.20 2.77 19.60
N TYR A 80 -8.99 2.31 19.92
CA TYR A 80 -7.80 2.66 19.13
C TYR A 80 -6.67 1.65 19.34
N PHE A 81 -5.75 1.61 18.38
CA PHE A 81 -4.46 0.95 18.53
C PHE A 81 -3.33 1.91 18.14
N VAL A 82 -2.11 1.57 18.58
CA VAL A 82 -0.92 2.40 18.46
C VAL A 82 0.17 1.60 17.76
N THR A 83 0.81 2.22 16.76
CA THR A 83 1.97 1.66 16.06
C THR A 83 3.14 2.63 16.14
N PRO A 84 4.40 2.16 16.08
CA PRO A 84 5.54 3.03 15.81
C PRO A 84 5.40 3.78 14.48
N ASN A 85 6.14 4.87 14.32
CA ASN A 85 6.40 5.45 13.01
C ASN A 85 7.43 4.59 12.25
N TYR A 86 7.07 4.13 11.06
CA TYR A 86 7.89 3.24 10.22
C TYR A 86 8.48 3.94 8.98
N GLY A 87 8.63 5.27 9.05
CA GLY A 87 9.30 6.05 8.02
C GLY A 87 8.34 6.70 7.02
N LYS A 88 8.86 6.99 5.83
CA LYS A 88 8.12 7.68 4.77
C LYS A 88 7.57 6.68 3.76
N ASN A 89 6.52 7.07 3.06
CA ASN A 89 5.85 6.19 2.10
C ASN A 89 6.50 6.23 0.70
N LEU A 90 6.13 5.30 -0.17
CA LEU A 90 6.65 5.26 -1.54
C LEU A 90 6.27 6.49 -2.36
N THR A 91 5.16 7.17 -2.04
CA THR A 91 4.86 8.46 -2.67
C THR A 91 5.97 9.47 -2.36
N TYR A 92 6.39 9.60 -1.10
CA TYR A 92 7.51 10.46 -0.72
C TYR A 92 8.81 10.07 -1.45
N TYR A 93 9.21 8.80 -1.37
CA TYR A 93 10.47 8.36 -1.98
C TYR A 93 10.47 8.42 -3.51
N GLY A 94 9.31 8.29 -4.16
CA GLY A 94 9.19 8.44 -5.60
C GLY A 94 9.37 9.87 -6.10
N HIS A 95 8.95 10.87 -5.32
CA HIS A 95 9.09 12.29 -5.71
C HIS A 95 10.40 12.92 -5.21
N LEU A 96 11.02 12.34 -4.18
CA LEU A 96 12.22 12.89 -3.55
C LEU A 96 13.35 13.23 -4.55
N PRO A 97 13.68 12.42 -5.57
CA PRO A 97 14.72 12.77 -6.54
C PRO A 97 14.34 13.97 -7.42
N GLN A 98 13.06 14.18 -7.70
CA GLN A 98 12.58 15.33 -8.49
C GLN A 98 12.56 16.62 -7.66
N GLU A 99 12.30 16.50 -6.37
CA GLU A 99 12.36 17.62 -5.41
C GLU A 99 13.80 18.07 -5.14
N HIS A 100 14.78 17.18 -5.37
CA HIS A 100 16.22 17.39 -5.13
C HIS A 100 17.09 16.92 -6.31
N PRO A 101 16.94 17.52 -7.51
CA PRO A 101 17.58 17.04 -8.75
C PRO A 101 19.12 17.15 -8.73
N GLU A 102 19.68 17.91 -7.78
CA GLU A 102 21.12 18.05 -7.57
C GLU A 102 21.78 16.80 -6.94
N ASP A 103 21.00 15.95 -6.27
CA ASP A 103 21.50 14.75 -5.60
C ASP A 103 21.16 13.49 -6.40
N SER A 104 22.09 13.11 -7.28
CA SER A 104 21.92 11.92 -8.13
C SER A 104 21.83 10.61 -7.34
N SER A 105 22.25 10.57 -6.07
CA SER A 105 22.17 9.36 -5.24
C SER A 105 20.73 9.02 -4.83
N LEU A 106 19.83 10.00 -4.87
CA LEU A 106 18.42 9.80 -4.54
C LEU A 106 17.69 8.94 -5.57
N GLU A 107 18.08 9.01 -6.85
CA GLU A 107 17.52 8.16 -7.91
C GLU A 107 17.84 6.68 -7.64
N ASP A 108 19.10 6.37 -7.33
CA ASP A 108 19.54 5.01 -7.00
C ASP A 108 18.85 4.49 -5.73
N MET A 109 18.67 5.35 -4.73
CA MET A 109 17.89 5.04 -3.53
C MET A 109 16.44 4.70 -3.87
N ALA A 110 15.76 5.55 -4.66
CA ALA A 110 14.37 5.32 -5.05
C ALA A 110 14.24 3.99 -5.81
N VAL A 111 15.12 3.71 -6.78
CA VAL A 111 15.16 2.43 -7.51
C VAL A 111 15.29 1.24 -6.56
N HIS A 112 16.20 1.31 -5.58
CA HIS A 112 16.37 0.26 -4.56
C HIS A 112 15.12 0.07 -3.71
N ILE A 113 14.50 1.16 -3.25
CA ILE A 113 13.28 1.12 -2.42
C ILE A 113 12.13 0.44 -3.17
N PHE A 114 11.91 0.79 -4.43
CA PHE A 114 10.88 0.17 -5.24
C PHE A 114 11.18 -1.33 -5.48
N TYR A 115 12.44 -1.69 -5.71
CA TYR A 115 12.86 -3.10 -5.79
C TYR A 115 12.59 -3.86 -4.48
N ALA A 116 12.96 -3.28 -3.33
CA ALA A 116 12.72 -3.86 -2.00
C ALA A 116 11.22 -4.07 -1.75
N PHE A 117 10.38 -3.09 -2.11
CA PHE A 117 8.92 -3.26 -2.05
C PHE A 117 8.43 -4.41 -2.94
N GLY A 118 8.89 -4.48 -4.19
CA GLY A 118 8.52 -5.57 -5.10
C GLY A 118 8.81 -6.95 -4.49
N LYS A 119 9.99 -7.11 -3.90
CA LYS A 119 10.40 -8.32 -3.18
C LYS A 119 9.52 -8.60 -1.97
N ALA A 120 9.18 -7.59 -1.18
CA ALA A 120 8.29 -7.70 -0.03
C ALA A 120 6.88 -8.15 -0.43
N LEU A 121 6.30 -7.56 -1.48
CA LEU A 121 4.99 -7.96 -2.00
C LEU A 121 5.00 -9.40 -2.53
N GLY A 122 6.05 -9.78 -3.26
CA GLY A 122 6.24 -11.14 -3.74
C GLY A 122 6.34 -12.16 -2.59
N MET A 123 7.08 -11.83 -1.53
CA MET A 123 7.18 -12.64 -0.32
C MET A 123 5.82 -12.80 0.38
N LEU A 124 5.03 -11.73 0.47
CA LEU A 124 3.68 -11.78 1.02
C LEU A 124 2.80 -12.79 0.25
N HIS A 125 2.83 -12.72 -1.08
CA HIS A 125 2.06 -13.59 -1.96
C HIS A 125 2.53 -15.06 -1.92
N ASP A 126 3.84 -15.31 -1.78
CA ASP A 126 4.38 -16.66 -1.58
C ASP A 126 3.89 -17.33 -0.28
N TYR A 127 3.51 -16.53 0.73
CA TYR A 127 2.87 -17.01 1.96
C TYR A 127 1.34 -17.14 1.83
N GLY A 128 0.78 -16.92 0.65
CA GLY A 128 -0.66 -16.97 0.40
C GLY A 128 -1.43 -15.80 1.01
N ILE A 129 -0.73 -14.73 1.39
CA ILE A 129 -1.32 -13.53 1.96
C ILE A 129 -1.39 -12.45 0.88
N ALA A 130 -2.46 -11.66 0.88
CA ALA A 130 -2.57 -10.46 0.07
C ALA A 130 -2.96 -9.28 0.97
N HIS A 131 -2.48 -8.10 0.61
CA HIS A 131 -2.77 -6.82 1.24
C HIS A 131 -4.18 -6.31 0.89
N GLY A 132 -4.64 -6.54 -0.34
CA GLY A 132 -5.93 -6.11 -0.89
C GLY A 132 -5.94 -4.69 -1.46
N ARG A 133 -5.04 -3.80 -1.00
CA ARG A 133 -4.85 -2.45 -1.55
C ARG A 133 -3.43 -1.89 -1.38
N PRO A 134 -2.39 -2.46 -2.01
CA PRO A 134 -1.02 -1.98 -1.87
C PRO A 134 -0.78 -0.69 -2.69
N ALA A 135 -1.38 0.42 -2.27
CA ALA A 135 -1.15 1.72 -2.90
C ALA A 135 0.15 2.36 -2.39
N LEU A 136 0.79 3.24 -3.18
CA LEU A 136 2.10 3.82 -2.85
C LEU A 136 2.12 4.50 -1.46
N ARG A 137 1.05 5.22 -1.11
CA ARG A 137 0.89 5.87 0.20
C ARG A 137 0.77 4.90 1.39
N ASP A 138 0.36 3.67 1.12
CA ASP A 138 0.11 2.61 2.09
C ASP A 138 1.34 1.69 2.23
N ILE A 139 2.48 2.06 1.64
CA ILE A 139 3.73 1.31 1.69
C ILE A 139 4.79 2.25 2.24
N VAL A 140 5.41 1.90 3.37
CA VAL A 140 6.49 2.68 3.98
C VAL A 140 7.80 1.92 3.93
N TYR A 141 8.89 2.69 3.88
CA TYR A 141 10.24 2.18 3.86
C TYR A 141 11.08 2.87 4.92
N ASP A 142 11.87 2.08 5.63
CA ASP A 142 12.85 2.53 6.59
C ASP A 142 14.27 2.35 5.98
N PRO A 143 14.98 3.44 5.66
CA PRO A 143 16.32 3.36 5.08
C PRO A 143 17.38 2.86 6.06
N ASP A 144 17.20 3.05 7.37
CA ASP A 144 18.17 2.61 8.37
C ASP A 144 18.10 1.09 8.56
N ALA A 145 16.88 0.53 8.48
CA ALA A 145 16.63 -0.90 8.62
C ALA A 145 16.59 -1.67 7.28
N ASP A 146 16.65 -0.97 6.13
CA ASP A 146 16.40 -1.53 4.79
C ASP A 146 15.14 -2.40 4.75
N SER A 147 14.03 -1.85 5.27
CA SER A 147 12.81 -2.62 5.53
C SER A 147 11.56 -1.97 4.99
N VAL A 148 10.64 -2.80 4.50
CA VAL A 148 9.34 -2.39 3.96
C VAL A 148 8.24 -2.79 4.93
N MET A 149 7.31 -1.87 5.18
CA MET A 149 6.04 -2.18 5.82
C MET A 149 4.85 -1.76 4.97
N LEU A 150 3.81 -2.59 5.01
CA LEU A 150 2.52 -2.33 4.39
C LEU A 150 1.55 -1.84 5.46
N LEU A 151 0.87 -0.73 5.19
CA LEU A 151 -0.08 -0.07 6.07
C LEU A 151 -1.52 -0.25 5.56
N ASP A 152 -2.51 -0.04 6.41
CA ASP A 152 -3.94 -0.05 6.02
C ASP A 152 -4.48 -1.42 5.53
N TRP A 153 -4.29 -2.44 6.37
CA TRP A 153 -4.77 -3.82 6.18
C TRP A 153 -6.30 -4.01 6.28
N GLU A 154 -7.09 -2.93 6.21
CA GLU A 154 -8.55 -3.00 6.33
C GLU A 154 -9.26 -3.48 5.05
N ASN A 155 -8.55 -3.56 3.92
CA ASN A 155 -9.15 -3.76 2.60
C ASN A 155 -9.17 -5.24 2.18
N ALA A 156 -10.34 -5.88 2.22
CA ALA A 156 -10.53 -7.25 1.73
C ALA A 156 -11.22 -7.33 0.34
N ARG A 157 -11.49 -6.18 -0.29
CA ARG A 157 -12.25 -6.14 -1.55
C ARG A 157 -11.35 -6.41 -2.74
N ARG A 158 -11.83 -7.30 -3.61
CA ARG A 158 -11.24 -7.59 -4.91
C ARG A 158 -12.32 -7.83 -5.93
N TRP A 159 -11.98 -7.64 -7.20
CA TRP A 159 -12.82 -8.13 -8.29
C TRP A 159 -12.71 -9.67 -8.35
N PRO A 160 -13.84 -10.42 -8.24
CA PRO A 160 -13.85 -11.88 -8.10
C PRO A 160 -12.93 -12.71 -9.01
N GLU A 161 -12.72 -12.29 -10.26
CA GLU A 161 -11.95 -13.06 -11.24
C GLU A 161 -10.44 -12.95 -11.06
N PHE A 162 -9.96 -12.00 -10.26
CA PHE A 162 -8.53 -11.92 -9.90
C PHE A 162 -8.25 -12.77 -8.66
N THR A 163 -7.13 -13.50 -8.68
CA THR A 163 -6.50 -14.02 -7.45
C THR A 163 -6.18 -12.85 -6.49
N PRO A 164 -6.07 -13.09 -5.17
CA PRO A 164 -5.71 -12.03 -4.23
C PRO A 164 -4.38 -11.35 -4.60
N ALA A 165 -3.36 -12.15 -4.93
CA ALA A 165 -2.07 -11.67 -5.40
C ALA A 165 -2.15 -10.87 -6.72
N GLY A 166 -2.97 -11.34 -7.67
CA GLY A 166 -3.15 -10.66 -8.94
C GLY A 166 -3.88 -9.32 -8.79
N TRP A 167 -4.82 -9.24 -7.85
CA TRP A 167 -5.49 -7.99 -7.50
C TRP A 167 -4.52 -6.98 -6.90
N ASP A 168 -3.68 -7.41 -5.96
CA ASP A 168 -2.65 -6.57 -5.35
C ASP A 168 -1.67 -6.02 -6.38
N LEU A 169 -1.17 -6.88 -7.26
CA LEU A 169 -0.25 -6.47 -8.32
C LEU A 169 -0.89 -5.41 -9.23
N LEU A 170 -2.16 -5.61 -9.63
CA LEU A 170 -2.91 -4.66 -10.44
C LEU A 170 -3.10 -3.32 -9.71
N ILE A 171 -3.48 -3.36 -8.42
CA ILE A 171 -3.69 -2.14 -7.62
C ILE A 171 -2.39 -1.37 -7.41
N PHE A 172 -1.27 -2.05 -7.19
CA PHE A 172 0.03 -1.39 -7.08
C PHE A 172 0.41 -0.69 -8.39
N ILE A 173 0.37 -1.40 -9.53
CA ILE A 173 0.70 -0.84 -10.85
C ILE A 173 -0.21 0.36 -11.15
N HIS A 174 -1.51 0.22 -10.90
CA HIS A 174 -2.45 1.31 -11.05
C HIS A 174 -2.13 2.50 -10.14
N SER A 175 -1.86 2.24 -8.87
CA SER A 175 -1.51 3.30 -7.92
C SER A 175 -0.23 4.03 -8.33
N PHE A 176 0.76 3.33 -8.87
CA PHE A 176 2.01 3.92 -9.35
C PHE A 176 1.74 4.87 -10.52
N ILE A 177 1.06 4.36 -11.56
CA ILE A 177 0.78 5.11 -12.79
C ILE A 177 -0.13 6.31 -12.54
N ARG A 178 -1.01 6.21 -11.54
CA ARG A 178 -1.91 7.29 -11.13
C ARG A 178 -1.20 8.51 -10.56
N GLU A 179 -0.01 8.36 -9.96
CA GLU A 179 0.78 9.52 -9.50
C GLU A 179 1.19 10.41 -10.69
N GLY A 180 1.47 9.79 -11.85
CA GLY A 180 1.51 10.46 -13.16
C GLY A 180 2.86 11.03 -13.59
N ASP A 181 3.78 11.27 -12.66
CA ASP A 181 5.09 11.91 -12.88
C ASP A 181 6.29 11.05 -12.48
N LEU A 182 6.07 9.83 -11.97
CA LEU A 182 7.14 8.95 -11.52
C LEU A 182 7.87 8.24 -12.70
N PRO A 183 9.21 8.15 -12.66
CA PRO A 183 10.00 7.39 -13.64
C PRO A 183 9.60 5.90 -13.73
N ASN A 184 9.39 5.40 -14.96
CA ASN A 184 9.09 3.98 -15.19
C ASN A 184 10.17 3.03 -14.67
N THR A 185 11.43 3.51 -14.50
CA THR A 185 12.53 2.75 -13.88
C THR A 185 12.15 2.22 -12.51
N TYR A 186 11.39 2.98 -11.71
CA TYR A 186 10.90 2.55 -10.40
C TYR A 186 9.89 1.42 -10.51
N LEU A 187 8.93 1.53 -11.44
CA LEU A 187 7.95 0.46 -11.67
C LEU A 187 8.65 -0.82 -12.16
N TYR A 188 9.61 -0.71 -13.07
CA TYR A 188 10.42 -1.85 -13.49
C TYR A 188 11.25 -2.44 -12.35
N ALA A 189 11.80 -1.61 -11.46
CA ALA A 189 12.52 -2.07 -10.27
C ALA A 189 11.60 -2.88 -9.34
N ALA A 190 10.39 -2.39 -9.07
CA ALA A 190 9.39 -3.12 -8.30
C ALA A 190 8.98 -4.44 -8.98
N MET A 191 8.74 -4.44 -10.29
CA MET A 191 8.43 -5.67 -11.02
C MET A 191 9.59 -6.67 -11.01
N ASN A 192 10.83 -6.19 -11.07
CA ASN A 192 12.02 -7.01 -10.95
C ASN A 192 12.14 -7.63 -9.55
N GLY A 193 11.95 -6.84 -8.49
CA GLY A 193 11.89 -7.35 -7.12
C GLY A 193 10.80 -8.40 -6.94
N TYR A 194 9.61 -8.14 -7.47
CA TYR A 194 8.48 -9.05 -7.44
C TYR A 194 8.75 -10.38 -8.16
N SER A 195 9.51 -10.35 -9.26
CA SER A 195 9.85 -11.55 -10.05
C SER A 195 10.64 -12.61 -9.28
N SER A 196 11.23 -12.25 -8.13
CA SER A 196 11.93 -13.20 -7.25
C SER A 196 11.00 -14.16 -6.49
N ALA A 197 9.70 -13.87 -6.44
CA ALA A 197 8.71 -14.73 -5.78
C ALA A 197 8.34 -15.94 -6.63
N ARG A 198 8.08 -17.08 -5.97
CA ARG A 198 7.71 -18.33 -6.65
C ARG A 198 6.39 -18.20 -7.41
N CYS A 199 5.44 -17.44 -6.85
CA CYS A 199 4.15 -17.21 -7.47
C CYS A 199 4.15 -16.12 -8.59
N ALA A 200 5.28 -15.43 -8.83
CA ALA A 200 5.30 -14.22 -9.64
C ALA A 200 4.84 -14.45 -11.09
N SER A 201 5.45 -15.41 -11.79
CA SER A 201 5.13 -15.67 -13.20
C SER A 201 3.69 -16.13 -13.41
N GLU A 202 3.16 -16.96 -12.49
CA GLU A 202 1.76 -17.37 -12.53
C GLU A 202 0.82 -16.19 -12.26
N THR A 203 1.13 -15.36 -11.26
CA THR A 203 0.34 -14.18 -10.94
C THR A 203 0.27 -13.20 -12.10
N VAL A 204 1.40 -12.86 -12.72
CA VAL A 204 1.45 -11.96 -13.88
C VAL A 204 0.64 -12.54 -15.05
N ARG A 205 0.81 -13.83 -15.36
CA ARG A 205 0.06 -14.51 -16.42
C ARG A 205 -1.45 -14.45 -16.18
N HIS A 206 -1.88 -14.75 -14.95
CA HIS A 206 -3.28 -14.68 -14.57
C HIS A 206 -3.87 -13.27 -14.73
N VAL A 207 -3.15 -12.24 -14.26
CA VAL A 207 -3.59 -10.84 -14.43
C VAL A 207 -3.73 -10.49 -15.92
N LYS A 208 -2.75 -10.88 -16.76
CA LYS A 208 -2.80 -10.66 -18.22
C LYS A 208 -4.02 -11.32 -18.85
N GLU A 209 -4.32 -12.57 -18.50
CA GLU A 209 -5.46 -13.32 -19.02
C GLU A 209 -6.80 -12.66 -18.65
N VAL A 210 -6.97 -12.26 -17.39
CA VAL A 210 -8.19 -11.62 -16.90
C VAL A 210 -8.40 -10.27 -17.60
N LEU A 211 -7.34 -9.47 -17.75
CA LEU A 211 -7.39 -8.19 -18.45
C LEU A 211 -7.67 -8.37 -19.94
N HIS A 212 -7.05 -9.34 -20.60
CA HIS A 212 -7.24 -9.59 -22.03
C HIS A 212 -8.69 -9.98 -22.37
N LYS A 213 -9.33 -10.80 -21.53
CA LYS A 213 -10.77 -11.14 -21.65
C LYS A 213 -11.69 -9.92 -21.54
N ARG A 214 -11.17 -8.79 -21.06
CA ARG A 214 -11.91 -7.54 -20.82
C ARG A 214 -11.31 -6.36 -21.57
N ASP A 215 -10.56 -6.62 -22.64
CA ASP A 215 -9.94 -5.58 -23.47
C ASP A 215 -10.96 -4.52 -23.94
N TYR A 216 -12.21 -4.91 -24.15
CA TYR A 216 -13.33 -4.04 -24.52
C TYR A 216 -13.61 -2.94 -23.50
N LEU A 217 -13.43 -3.19 -22.19
CA LEU A 217 -13.56 -2.17 -21.16
C LEU A 217 -12.49 -1.09 -21.32
N PHE A 218 -11.26 -1.50 -21.63
CA PHE A 218 -10.16 -0.56 -21.85
C PHE A 218 -10.31 0.19 -23.17
N LYS A 219 -10.83 -0.45 -24.22
CA LYS A 219 -11.23 0.24 -25.46
C LYS A 219 -12.28 1.32 -25.17
N PHE A 220 -13.26 1.04 -24.32
CA PHE A 220 -14.24 2.03 -23.88
C PHE A 220 -13.59 3.16 -23.06
N CYS A 221 -12.71 2.82 -22.09
CA CYS A 221 -11.97 3.84 -21.33
C CYS A 221 -11.13 4.76 -22.22
N ARG A 222 -10.53 4.25 -23.30
CA ARG A 222 -9.79 5.07 -24.28
C ARG A 222 -10.68 6.11 -24.99
N LEU A 223 -11.97 5.82 -25.19
CA LEU A 223 -12.92 6.80 -25.72
C LEU A 223 -13.16 7.97 -24.75
N LEU A 224 -12.85 7.79 -23.47
CA LEU A 224 -12.99 8.81 -22.42
C LEU A 224 -11.69 9.61 -22.20
N GLU A 225 -10.60 9.32 -22.92
CA GLU A 225 -9.32 10.06 -22.84
C GLU A 225 -9.47 11.58 -22.99
N PRO A 226 -10.34 12.13 -23.86
CA PRO A 226 -10.51 13.58 -23.99
C PRO A 226 -10.99 14.29 -22.71
N PHE A 227 -11.50 13.55 -21.72
CA PHE A 227 -11.97 14.11 -20.45
C PHE A 227 -10.87 14.16 -19.37
N HIS A 228 -9.71 13.58 -19.61
CA HIS A 228 -8.56 13.59 -18.70
C HIS A 228 -8.89 13.10 -17.27
N PHE A 229 -9.73 12.08 -17.17
CA PHE A 229 -10.04 11.46 -15.88
C PHE A 229 -8.85 10.63 -15.39
N VAL A 230 -8.19 11.12 -14.34
CA VAL A 230 -6.96 10.55 -13.75
C VAL A 230 -7.05 9.02 -13.56
N ASP A 231 -8.12 8.53 -12.92
CA ASP A 231 -8.28 7.09 -12.67
C ASP A 231 -8.54 6.29 -13.97
N THR A 232 -9.19 6.89 -14.97
CA THR A 232 -9.46 6.22 -16.26
C THR A 232 -8.18 6.12 -17.08
N GLU A 233 -7.40 7.20 -17.15
CA GLU A 233 -6.10 7.18 -17.83
C GLU A 233 -5.14 6.22 -17.15
N ALA A 234 -5.07 6.23 -15.81
CA ALA A 234 -4.24 5.30 -15.06
C ALA A 234 -4.65 3.84 -15.32
N ALA A 235 -5.95 3.54 -15.38
CA ALA A 235 -6.43 2.20 -15.73
C ALA A 235 -6.01 1.74 -17.14
N VAL A 236 -6.09 2.60 -18.15
CA VAL A 236 -5.65 2.29 -19.52
C VAL A 236 -4.14 2.06 -19.57
N LYS A 237 -3.35 2.99 -19.01
CA LYS A 237 -1.88 2.88 -18.95
C LYS A 237 -1.42 1.64 -18.18
N SER A 238 -2.11 1.28 -17.09
CA SER A 238 -1.84 0.03 -16.34
C SER A 238 -2.11 -1.22 -17.18
N PHE A 239 -3.22 -1.23 -17.92
CA PHE A 239 -3.54 -2.31 -18.84
C PHE A 239 -2.44 -2.48 -19.90
N ASP A 240 -2.03 -1.38 -20.54
CA ASP A 240 -1.00 -1.41 -21.58
C ASP A 240 0.35 -1.89 -21.04
N PHE A 241 0.75 -1.39 -19.86
CA PHE A 241 1.97 -1.84 -19.17
C PHE A 241 1.94 -3.36 -18.91
N ILE A 242 0.87 -3.87 -18.29
CA ILE A 242 0.74 -5.28 -17.93
C ILE A 242 0.73 -6.18 -19.18
N GLN A 243 0.04 -5.79 -20.25
CA GLN A 243 0.04 -6.56 -21.49
C GLN A 243 1.43 -6.61 -22.14
N GLY A 244 2.22 -5.53 -22.00
CA GLY A 244 3.60 -5.43 -22.46
C GLY A 244 4.64 -6.23 -21.66
N LEU A 245 4.32 -6.67 -20.44
CA LEU A 245 5.24 -7.48 -19.62
C LEU A 245 5.56 -8.81 -20.31
N LYS A 246 6.83 -9.19 -20.35
CA LYS A 246 7.25 -10.53 -20.81
C LYS A 246 6.80 -11.59 -19.81
N THR A 247 6.24 -12.68 -20.32
CA THR A 247 5.91 -13.88 -19.54
C THR A 247 6.83 -15.00 -20.03
N GLU A 248 8.11 -14.92 -19.69
CA GLU A 248 9.04 -16.03 -19.89
C GLU A 248 8.82 -17.08 -18.80
#